data_AF-A0A091VEV1-F1
#
_entry.id   AF-A0A091VEV1-F1
#
_cell.length_a   1.000
_cell.length_b   1.000
_cell.length_c   1.000
_cell.angle_alpha   90.00
_cell.angle_beta   90.00
_cell.angle_gamma   90.00
#
_symmetry.space_group_name_H-M   'P 1'
#
loop_
_entity.id
_entity.type
_entity.pdbx_description
1 polymer ?
#
loop_
_entity_poly.entity_id
_entity_poly.type
_entity_poly.pdbx_seq_one_letter_code
_entity_poly.pdbx_strand_id
1 'polypeptide(L)'
;QILLGQKYNTSVDWWSFGVLLYEMLIGQSPFHGQDEEELFQSIRMDNPFYPRWLDKDAKDILVRSSLRCDVLLCIVWAGVTNHWAKGQEQCFDIFFFFHFFKKSPSDCSNFDKEFLNEKPRLSCADRALINSMDQNMFSNFSFVNPKMEKIFS
;
A
#
# COMPACT_ATOMS: atom_id res chain seq x y z
N GLN A 1 12.25 -6.50 -10.34
CA GLN A 1 13.28 -6.89 -9.35
C GLN A 1 12.84 -8.12 -8.56
N ILE A 2 11.73 -8.07 -7.81
CA ILE A 2 11.24 -9.22 -7.01
C ILE A 2 10.91 -10.43 -7.89
N LEU A 3 10.10 -10.24 -8.94
CA LEU A 3 9.73 -11.30 -9.90
C LEU A 3 10.92 -11.86 -10.72
N LEU A 4 12.09 -11.21 -10.63
CA LEU A 4 13.31 -11.64 -11.31
C LEU A 4 14.33 -12.25 -10.32
N GLY A 5 13.97 -12.42 -9.04
CA GLY A 5 14.87 -12.92 -8.00
C GLY A 5 16.04 -12.00 -7.68
N GLN A 6 15.97 -10.72 -8.05
CA GLN A 6 17.03 -9.74 -7.80
C GLN A 6 16.93 -9.19 -6.37
N LYS A 7 18.05 -8.71 -5.83
CA LYS A 7 18.06 -8.00 -4.55
C LYS A 7 17.14 -6.78 -4.63
N TYR A 8 16.16 -6.73 -3.75
CA TYR A 8 15.22 -5.61 -3.64
C TYR A 8 15.81 -4.50 -2.77
N ASN A 9 15.36 -3.29 -3.01
CA ASN A 9 15.61 -2.11 -2.19
C ASN A 9 14.32 -1.28 -2.14
N THR A 10 14.36 -0.07 -1.59
CA THR A 10 13.21 0.85 -1.50
C THR A 10 12.52 1.18 -2.83
N SER A 11 13.12 0.84 -3.99
CA SER A 11 12.47 1.00 -5.30
C SER A 11 11.21 0.14 -5.47
N VAL A 12 11.07 -0.97 -4.72
CA VAL A 12 9.87 -1.80 -4.79
C VAL A 12 8.65 -1.08 -4.20
N ASP A 13 8.84 -0.30 -3.14
CA ASP A 13 7.77 0.50 -2.52
C ASP A 13 7.27 1.57 -3.48
N TRP A 14 8.17 2.20 -4.26
CA TRP A 14 7.80 3.19 -5.27
C TRP A 14 7.03 2.59 -6.45
N TRP A 15 7.40 1.37 -6.86
CA TRP A 15 6.61 0.63 -7.85
C TRP A 15 5.21 0.35 -7.32
N SER A 16 5.08 -0.15 -6.08
CA SER A 16 3.78 -0.39 -5.44
C SER A 16 2.95 0.89 -5.27
N PHE A 17 3.59 2.01 -4.92
CA PHE A 17 2.94 3.32 -4.88
C PHE A 17 2.41 3.75 -6.24
N GLY A 18 3.18 3.55 -7.31
CA GLY A 18 2.75 3.84 -8.68
C GLY A 18 1.53 3.01 -9.12
N VAL A 19 1.51 1.72 -8.76
CA VAL A 19 0.36 0.83 -9.01
C VAL A 19 -0.87 1.32 -8.23
N LEU A 20 -0.73 1.61 -6.94
CA LEU A 20 -1.83 2.11 -6.11
C LEU A 20 -2.37 3.45 -6.63
N LEU A 21 -1.48 4.36 -7.02
CA LEU A 21 -1.88 5.66 -7.59
C LEU A 21 -2.62 5.49 -8.92
N TYR A 22 -2.20 4.54 -9.76
CA TYR A 22 -2.90 4.20 -11.00
C TYR A 22 -4.33 3.71 -10.68
N GLU A 23 -4.48 2.80 -9.71
CA GLU A 23 -5.79 2.26 -9.32
C GLU A 23 -6.72 3.36 -8.77
N MET A 24 -6.21 4.28 -7.95
CA MET A 24 -7.01 5.39 -7.43
C MET A 24 -7.48 6.37 -8.52
N LEU A 25 -6.66 6.61 -9.55
CA LEU A 25 -6.98 7.55 -10.62
C LEU A 25 -7.83 6.93 -11.74
N ILE A 26 -7.64 5.65 -12.02
CA ILE A 26 -8.22 4.97 -13.20
C ILE A 26 -9.30 3.95 -12.81
N GLY A 27 -9.30 3.46 -11.58
CA GLY A 27 -10.32 2.55 -11.05
C GLY A 27 -10.15 1.09 -11.47
N GLN A 28 -9.01 0.73 -12.07
CA GLN A 28 -8.66 -0.64 -12.46
C GLN A 28 -7.16 -0.86 -12.28
N SER A 29 -6.73 -2.13 -12.20
CA SER A 29 -5.32 -2.49 -12.14
C SER A 29 -4.59 -2.07 -13.43
N PRO A 30 -3.31 -1.68 -13.37
CA PRO A 30 -2.49 -1.44 -14.56
C PRO A 30 -2.10 -2.72 -15.32
N PHE A 31 -2.12 -3.88 -14.66
CA PHE A 31 -1.71 -5.18 -15.20
C PHE A 31 -2.76 -6.25 -14.90
N HIS A 32 -2.93 -7.21 -15.81
CA HIS A 32 -3.97 -8.24 -15.72
C HIS A 32 -3.45 -9.61 -16.17
N GLY A 33 -4.11 -10.67 -15.73
CA GLY A 33 -3.88 -12.04 -16.18
C GLY A 33 -4.99 -12.95 -15.67
N GLN A 34 -5.29 -14.03 -16.39
CA GLN A 34 -6.24 -15.07 -15.96
C GLN A 34 -5.63 -15.98 -14.89
N ASP A 35 -4.30 -16.09 -14.87
CA ASP A 35 -3.51 -16.76 -13.84
C ASP A 35 -2.30 -15.92 -13.40
N GLU A 36 -1.57 -16.41 -12.40
CA GLU A 36 -0.39 -15.72 -11.87
C GLU A 36 0.72 -15.56 -12.91
N GLU A 37 0.89 -16.53 -13.81
CA GLU A 37 1.95 -16.48 -14.80
C GLU A 37 1.67 -15.42 -15.87
N GLU A 38 0.45 -15.34 -16.37
CA GLU A 38 0.01 -14.29 -17.28
C GLU A 38 0.10 -12.91 -16.62
N LEU A 39 -0.30 -12.79 -15.34
CA LEU A 39 -0.18 -11.54 -14.59
C LEU A 39 1.29 -11.11 -14.44
N PHE A 40 2.19 -12.03 -14.09
CA PHE A 40 3.63 -11.74 -13.96
C PHE A 40 4.25 -11.39 -15.31
N GLN A 41 3.81 -12.03 -16.40
CA GLN A 41 4.22 -11.66 -17.74
C GLN A 41 3.74 -10.25 -18.10
N SER A 42 2.48 -9.91 -17.80
CA SER A 42 1.92 -8.57 -18.02
C SER A 42 2.71 -7.50 -17.25
N ILE A 43 3.00 -7.73 -15.97
CA ILE A 43 3.83 -6.81 -15.14
C ILE A 43 5.21 -6.57 -15.75
N ARG A 44 5.80 -7.58 -16.41
CA ARG A 44 7.14 -7.48 -16.98
C ARG A 44 7.17 -6.84 -18.37
N MET A 45 6.16 -7.13 -19.18
CA MET A 45 6.21 -6.93 -20.63
C MET A 45 5.28 -5.82 -21.10
N ASP A 46 4.13 -5.65 -20.46
CA ASP A 46 3.09 -4.74 -20.93
C ASP A 46 3.34 -3.31 -20.46
N ASN A 47 2.82 -2.37 -21.26
CA ASN A 47 2.74 -0.97 -20.85
C ASN A 47 1.32 -0.68 -20.33
N PRO A 48 1.18 -0.07 -19.15
CA PRO A 48 -0.14 0.31 -18.63
C PRO A 48 -0.89 1.23 -19.60
N PHE A 49 -2.21 1.09 -19.63
CA PHE A 49 -3.07 1.91 -20.47
C PHE A 49 -3.37 3.26 -19.79
N TYR A 50 -3.12 4.37 -20.49
CA TYR A 50 -3.44 5.70 -19.97
C TYR A 50 -4.57 6.33 -20.79
N PRO A 51 -5.76 6.52 -20.20
CA PRO A 51 -6.89 7.08 -20.93
C PRO A 51 -6.69 8.55 -21.28
N ARG A 52 -7.37 9.03 -22.33
CA ARG A 52 -7.21 10.40 -22.84
C ARG A 52 -7.69 11.48 -21.88
N TRP A 53 -8.61 11.14 -20.98
CA TRP A 53 -9.16 12.05 -19.97
C TRP A 53 -8.23 12.23 -18.77
N LEU A 54 -7.16 11.43 -18.66
CA LEU A 54 -6.20 11.56 -17.58
C LEU A 54 -5.34 12.81 -17.80
N ASP A 55 -5.24 13.64 -16.77
CA ASP A 55 -4.43 14.84 -16.81
C ASP A 55 -2.98 14.55 -17.18
N LYS A 56 -2.37 15.46 -17.93
CA LYS A 56 -1.00 15.30 -18.43
C LYS A 56 0.00 15.16 -17.28
N ASP A 57 -0.19 15.92 -16.20
CA ASP A 57 0.67 15.87 -15.01
C ASP A 57 0.49 14.56 -14.24
N ALA A 58 -0.75 14.09 -14.11
CA ALA A 58 -1.05 12.78 -13.49
C ALA A 58 -0.44 11.63 -14.30
N LYS A 59 -0.57 11.67 -15.63
CA LYS A 59 0.07 10.71 -16.52
C LYS A 59 1.59 10.75 -16.41
N ASP A 60 2.19 11.94 -16.34
CA ASP A 60 3.64 12.11 -16.22
C ASP A 60 4.18 11.50 -14.91
N ILE A 61 3.48 11.70 -13.80
CA ILE A 61 3.82 11.09 -12.50
C ILE A 61 3.70 9.56 -12.56
N LEU A 62 2.64 9.02 -13.16
CA LEU A 62 2.44 7.57 -13.28
C LEU A 62 3.50 6.92 -14.17
N VAL A 63 3.75 7.49 -15.34
CA VAL A 63 4.79 7.00 -16.27
C VAL A 63 6.16 7.05 -15.59
N ARG A 64 6.48 8.14 -14.89
CA ARG A 64 7.77 8.28 -14.21
C ARG A 64 7.93 7.32 -13.03
N SER A 65 6.85 7.02 -12.29
CA SER A 65 6.85 6.04 -11.20
C SER A 65 6.85 4.58 -11.69
N SER A 66 6.33 4.34 -12.90
CA SER A 66 6.20 3.01 -13.52
C SER A 66 7.44 2.58 -14.33
N LEU A 67 8.28 3.54 -14.76
CA LEU A 67 9.49 3.27 -15.55
C LEU A 67 10.56 2.54 -14.70
N ARG A 68 10.52 1.21 -14.81
CA ARG A 68 11.63 0.26 -14.73
C ARG A 68 12.84 0.79 -13.95
N CYS A 69 12.87 0.42 -12.66
CA CYS A 69 14.07 0.00 -11.94
C CYS A 69 15.37 0.63 -12.44
N ASP A 70 15.58 1.92 -12.18
CA ASP A 70 16.92 2.47 -12.15
C ASP A 70 17.00 3.61 -11.15
N VAL A 71 18.18 3.71 -10.56
CA VAL A 71 18.61 4.55 -9.42
C VAL A 71 18.34 6.06 -9.62
N LEU A 72 17.84 6.47 -10.79
CA LEU A 72 17.49 7.85 -11.13
C LEU A 72 16.24 8.40 -10.41
N LEU A 73 15.32 7.56 -9.91
CA LEU A 73 14.12 8.08 -9.22
C LEU A 73 14.51 8.85 -7.93
N CYS A 74 15.56 8.41 -7.24
CA CYS A 74 16.09 9.10 -6.05
C CYS A 74 16.70 10.48 -6.39
N ILE A 75 17.32 10.62 -7.57
CA ILE A 75 17.98 11.86 -7.99
C ILE A 75 16.95 12.88 -8.52
N VAL A 76 15.93 12.40 -9.23
CA VAL A 76 14.84 13.24 -9.75
C VAL A 76 13.91 13.70 -8.62
N TRP A 77 13.70 12.89 -7.58
CA TRP A 77 12.92 13.32 -6.41
C TRP A 77 13.63 14.34 -5.52
N ALA A 78 14.96 14.47 -5.54
CA ALA A 78 15.62 15.66 -4.97
C ALA A 78 15.22 16.96 -5.70
N GLY A 79 14.72 16.86 -6.94
CA GLY A 79 14.13 17.95 -7.71
C GLY A 79 12.60 18.07 -7.56
N VAL A 80 11.88 16.94 -7.53
CA VAL A 80 10.40 16.93 -7.33
C VAL A 80 10.02 17.36 -5.91
N THR A 81 10.86 17.12 -4.89
CA THR A 81 10.66 17.72 -3.56
C THR A 81 10.59 19.24 -3.61
N ASN A 82 11.21 19.94 -4.57
CA ASN A 82 11.06 21.39 -4.67
C ASN A 82 9.70 21.85 -5.24
N HIS A 83 9.00 20.97 -5.99
CA HIS A 83 7.65 21.22 -6.49
C HIS A 83 6.58 20.69 -5.52
N TRP A 84 6.78 19.50 -4.94
CA TRP A 84 5.88 18.87 -3.99
C TRP A 84 6.00 19.43 -2.56
N ALA A 85 7.18 19.86 -2.09
CA ALA A 85 7.31 20.48 -0.77
C ALA A 85 6.72 21.89 -0.71
N LYS A 86 6.54 22.57 -1.86
CA LYS A 86 5.70 23.78 -1.95
C LYS A 86 4.20 23.47 -1.96
N GLY A 87 3.82 22.24 -2.28
CA GLY A 87 2.45 21.75 -2.34
C GLY A 87 2.13 20.70 -1.26
N GLN A 88 2.90 20.64 -0.17
CA GLN A 88 2.70 19.65 0.88
C GLN A 88 1.33 19.81 1.57
N GLU A 89 0.69 20.98 1.41
CA GLU A 89 -0.71 21.20 1.80
C GLU A 89 -1.72 20.70 0.74
N GLN A 90 -1.40 20.78 -0.56
CA GLN A 90 -2.32 20.40 -1.66
C GLN A 90 -2.44 18.89 -1.90
N CYS A 91 -1.40 18.11 -1.60
CA CYS A 91 -1.47 16.66 -1.81
C CYS A 91 -2.30 15.94 -0.73
N PHE A 92 -2.43 16.55 0.44
CA PHE A 92 -3.44 16.15 1.42
C PHE A 92 -4.86 16.34 0.87
N ASP A 93 -5.11 17.40 0.09
CA ASP A 93 -6.44 17.68 -0.48
C ASP A 93 -6.89 16.62 -1.50
N ILE A 94 -5.98 16.06 -2.30
CA ILE A 94 -6.29 14.98 -3.25
C ILE A 94 -6.77 13.72 -2.51
N PHE A 95 -6.18 13.40 -1.35
CA PHE A 95 -6.61 12.29 -0.51
C PHE A 95 -7.94 12.56 0.22
N PHE A 96 -8.26 13.83 0.47
CA PHE A 96 -9.47 14.25 1.18
C PHE A 96 -10.73 14.31 0.30
N PHE A 97 -10.63 14.03 -1.00
CA PHE A 97 -11.81 13.99 -1.88
C PHE A 97 -12.77 12.84 -1.52
N PHE A 98 -12.27 11.77 -0.90
CA PHE A 98 -13.08 10.69 -0.32
C PHE A 98 -13.25 10.88 1.19
N HIS A 99 -14.20 11.73 1.57
CA HIS A 99 -14.62 11.81 2.96
C HIS A 99 -15.42 10.54 3.32
N PHE A 100 -14.81 9.63 4.07
CA PHE A 100 -15.55 8.53 4.69
C PHE A 100 -16.59 9.12 5.65
N PHE A 101 -17.87 9.00 5.30
CA PHE A 101 -18.95 9.40 6.19
C PHE A 101 -18.89 8.52 7.44
N LYS A 102 -18.50 9.12 8.57
CA LYS A 102 -18.57 8.51 9.90
C LYS A 102 -19.68 9.18 10.69
N LYS A 103 -20.65 8.41 11.15
CA LYS A 103 -21.75 8.90 11.98
C LYS A 103 -21.36 9.04 13.45
N SER A 104 -20.41 8.22 13.91
CA SER A 104 -19.94 8.19 15.29
C SER A 104 -18.53 7.58 15.41
N PRO A 105 -17.83 7.73 16.55
CA PRO A 105 -16.52 7.10 16.76
C PRO A 105 -16.54 5.56 16.69
N SER A 106 -17.69 4.94 16.95
CA SER A 106 -17.91 3.48 16.88
C SER A 106 -18.62 3.05 15.59
N ASP A 107 -18.67 3.90 14.57
CA ASP A 107 -19.34 3.59 13.32
C ASP A 107 -18.55 2.56 12.50
N CYS A 108 -19.21 1.46 12.18
CA CYS A 108 -18.66 0.37 11.38
C CYS A 108 -19.31 0.27 9.98
N SER A 109 -20.05 1.29 9.51
CA SER A 109 -20.78 1.19 8.24
C SER A 109 -19.92 1.05 6.99
N ASN A 110 -18.63 1.38 7.08
CA ASN A 110 -17.67 1.29 5.97
C ASN A 110 -16.93 -0.07 5.93
N PHE A 111 -17.32 -1.03 6.76
CA PHE A 111 -16.77 -2.39 6.75
C PHE A 111 -17.75 -3.37 6.09
N ASP A 112 -17.21 -4.42 5.48
CA ASP A 112 -18.03 -5.46 4.86
C ASP A 112 -18.88 -6.21 5.90
N LYS A 113 -20.15 -6.45 5.53
CA LYS A 113 -21.12 -7.10 6.42
C LYS A 113 -20.72 -8.53 6.79
N GLU A 114 -19.94 -9.21 5.95
CA GLU A 114 -19.44 -10.55 6.22
C GLU A 114 -18.69 -10.61 7.55
N PHE A 115 -17.76 -9.67 7.78
CA PHE A 115 -17.02 -9.58 9.03
C PHE A 115 -17.87 -9.09 10.20
N LEU A 116 -18.82 -8.17 9.96
CA LEU A 116 -19.68 -7.62 11.02
C LEU A 116 -20.74 -8.62 11.51
N ASN A 117 -21.13 -9.57 10.65
CA ASN A 117 -22.10 -10.61 10.99
C ASN A 117 -21.47 -11.74 11.81
N GLU A 118 -20.16 -11.94 11.73
CA GLU A 118 -19.46 -12.89 12.59
C GLU A 118 -19.25 -12.30 13.99
N LYS A 119 -19.63 -13.06 15.02
CA LYS A 119 -19.37 -12.64 16.41
C LYS A 119 -17.87 -12.72 16.72
N PRO A 120 -17.28 -11.70 17.37
CA PRO A 120 -15.87 -11.71 17.71
C PRO A 120 -15.56 -12.88 18.67
N ARG A 121 -14.62 -13.74 18.27
CA ARG A 121 -14.18 -14.92 19.04
C ARG A 121 -12.70 -15.19 18.81
N LEU A 122 -12.04 -15.75 19.82
CA LEU A 122 -10.67 -16.24 19.69
C LEU A 122 -10.69 -17.68 19.18
N SER A 123 -9.90 -17.96 18.14
CA SER A 123 -9.68 -19.32 17.65
C SER A 123 -8.96 -20.17 18.69
N CYS A 124 -9.28 -21.46 18.77
CA CYS A 124 -8.52 -22.40 19.59
C CYS A 124 -7.14 -22.66 18.99
N ALA A 125 -6.13 -22.84 19.85
CA ALA A 125 -4.78 -23.17 19.42
C ALA A 125 -4.43 -24.62 19.74
N ASP A 126 -3.59 -25.23 18.90
CA ASP A 126 -3.08 -26.58 19.12
C ASP A 126 -2.06 -26.58 20.26
N ARG A 127 -2.42 -27.24 21.36
CA ARG A 127 -1.56 -27.35 22.55
C ARG A 127 -0.30 -28.17 22.29
N ALA A 128 -0.37 -29.19 21.45
CA ALA A 128 0.80 -30.01 21.14
C ALA A 128 1.85 -29.16 20.40
N LEU A 129 1.40 -28.37 19.43
CA LEU A 129 2.23 -27.41 18.71
C LEU A 129 2.85 -26.40 19.69
N ILE A 130 2.03 -25.72 20.51
CA ILE A 130 2.51 -24.70 21.46
C ILE A 130 3.56 -25.26 22.41
N ASN A 131 3.34 -26.46 22.94
CA ASN A 131 4.27 -27.09 23.87
C ASN A 131 5.60 -27.50 23.22
N SER A 132 5.58 -27.75 21.91
CA SER A 132 6.78 -28.10 21.14
C SER A 132 7.56 -26.90 20.59
N MET A 133 6.97 -25.69 20.62
CA MET A 133 7.62 -24.46 20.15
C MET A 133 8.64 -23.92 21.16
N ASP A 134 9.72 -23.34 20.65
CA ASP A 134 10.67 -22.58 21.47
C ASP A 134 9.99 -21.34 22.07
N GLN A 135 9.87 -21.30 23.41
CA GLN A 135 9.22 -20.20 24.12
C GLN A 135 10.03 -18.89 24.05
N ASN A 136 11.28 -18.93 23.60
CA ASN A 136 12.10 -17.73 23.39
C ASN A 136 11.96 -17.14 21.97
N MET A 137 11.17 -17.78 21.09
CA MET A 137 10.93 -17.34 19.71
C MET A 137 10.41 -15.90 19.63
N PHE A 138 9.64 -15.46 20.64
CA PHE A 138 9.07 -14.12 20.73
C PHE A 138 9.67 -13.30 21.89
N SER A 139 10.91 -13.59 22.28
CA SER A 139 11.62 -12.77 23.25
C SER A 139 11.70 -11.31 22.77
N ASN A 140 11.56 -10.36 23.71
CA ASN A 140 11.49 -8.91 23.44
C ASN A 140 10.28 -8.45 22.59
N PHE A 141 9.23 -9.25 22.48
CA PHE A 141 8.01 -8.85 21.77
C PHE A 141 7.21 -7.75 22.48
N SER A 142 7.15 -7.79 23.82
CA SER A 142 6.35 -6.84 24.62
C SER A 142 6.88 -5.42 24.51
N PHE A 143 6.04 -4.50 24.04
CA PHE A 143 6.33 -3.07 23.90
C PHE A 143 5.12 -2.22 24.27
N VAL A 144 5.34 -1.09 24.95
CA VAL A 144 4.29 -0.10 25.26
C VAL A 144 4.77 1.28 24.82
N ASN A 145 3.95 1.96 24.02
CA ASN A 145 4.21 3.34 23.62
C ASN A 145 3.99 4.28 24.83
N PRO A 146 4.93 5.19 25.19
CA PRO A 146 4.76 6.12 26.31
C PRO A 146 3.52 7.02 26.22
N LYS A 147 2.99 7.26 25.01
CA LYS A 147 1.72 7.98 24.83
C LYS A 147 0.50 7.17 25.28
N MET A 148 0.56 5.85 25.11
CA MET A 148 -0.51 4.93 25.53
C MET A 148 -0.52 4.71 27.03
N GLU A 149 0.64 4.78 27.69
CA GLU A 149 0.77 4.62 29.14
C GLU A 149 -0.11 5.63 29.91
N LYS A 150 -0.24 6.86 29.40
CA LYS A 150 -1.09 7.92 29.96
C LYS A 150 -2.60 7.68 29.85
N ILE A 151 -3.03 6.75 28.99
CA ILE A 151 -4.45 6.40 28.81
C ILE A 151 -4.89 5.39 29.89
N PHE A 152 -3.95 4.60 30.42
CA PHE A 152 -4.20 3.57 31.41
C PHE A 152 -3.87 3.99 32.86
N SER A 153 -3.32 5.20 33.04
CA SER A 153 -3.05 5.84 34.34
C SER A 153 -4.19 6.76 34.76
#